data_AF-A0A3J4NH93-F1
#
_entry.id   AF-A0A3J4NH93-F1
#
_cell.length_a   1.000
_cell.length_b   1.000
_cell.length_c   1.000
_cell.angle_alpha   90.00
_cell.angle_beta   90.00
_cell.angle_gamma   90.00
#
_symmetry.space_group_name_H-M   'P 1'
#
loop_
_entity.id
_entity.type
_entity.pdbx_description
1 polymer ?
#
loop_
_entity_poly.entity_id
_entity_poly.type
_entity_poly.pdbx_seq_one_letter_code
_entity_poly.pdbx_strand_id
1 'polypeptide(L)'
;MEPTTEIQATEDLTLSGDHAAASADSLVVDNANDNAGQEEGFEIVLKYDETAPKQDPAKNAEFARRRIERKRQRELEQQMEAVKRGELPESLRVNPDFPPQPDINAYLSEEGLAKYDYDNSRALAAFNAANTEWLMKAQDARSNAVAEQGRKTQEYTQQSAQYVEAARKHYDAAEKLNIPDYQEKEDAFMQIVPPAVGADIMRLFPEKSAALMYHLGANPEKARQLLAMDGQSALIELTRLSERLTLKPRGKQISSAPPADQPITGDVSAANKDAIRKQMDAAASKGDVETYRKLKEKLKGIR
;
A
#
# COMPACT_ATOMS: atom_id res chain seq x y z
N MET A 1 38.28 -15.90 -50.14
CA MET A 1 38.67 -14.86 -49.17
C MET A 1 38.73 -15.53 -47.81
N GLU A 2 39.88 -15.40 -47.17
CA GLU A 2 40.28 -16.11 -45.94
C GLU A 2 39.58 -15.59 -44.66
N PRO A 3 39.55 -16.39 -43.57
CA PRO A 3 38.82 -16.11 -42.33
C PRO A 3 39.65 -15.29 -41.32
N THR A 4 39.02 -14.38 -40.57
CA THR A 4 39.64 -13.64 -39.44
C THR A 4 39.16 -14.13 -38.08
N THR A 5 40.01 -15.01 -37.54
CA THR A 5 40.51 -15.27 -36.17
C THR A 5 39.92 -14.55 -34.95
N GLU A 6 39.65 -15.39 -33.94
CA GLU A 6 39.47 -15.13 -32.51
C GLU A 6 40.68 -14.42 -31.86
N ILE A 7 40.46 -13.60 -30.83
CA ILE A 7 41.46 -13.34 -29.78
C ILE A 7 40.76 -13.33 -28.41
N GLN A 8 41.05 -14.36 -27.62
CA GLN A 8 41.01 -14.36 -26.15
C GLN A 8 42.41 -14.01 -25.59
N ALA A 9 42.43 -13.65 -24.29
CA ALA A 9 43.56 -13.56 -23.32
C ALA A 9 43.81 -12.11 -22.84
N THR A 10 44.09 -11.79 -21.57
CA THR A 10 44.20 -12.50 -20.27
C THR A 10 44.33 -11.41 -19.19
N GLU A 11 44.14 -11.82 -17.94
CA GLU A 11 44.37 -11.15 -16.65
C GLU A 11 45.71 -10.36 -16.55
N ASP A 12 45.77 -9.29 -15.73
CA ASP A 12 46.36 -9.39 -14.38
C ASP A 12 46.40 -8.09 -13.54
N LEU A 13 46.46 -8.33 -12.24
CA LEU A 13 46.51 -7.53 -11.03
C LEU A 13 47.68 -6.51 -10.94
N THR A 14 47.54 -5.40 -10.18
CA THR A 14 48.49 -4.98 -9.11
C THR A 14 48.10 -3.66 -8.41
N LEU A 15 48.22 -3.68 -7.07
CA LEU A 15 48.09 -2.59 -6.09
C LEU A 15 49.47 -1.98 -5.76
N SER A 16 49.52 -0.68 -5.45
CA SER A 16 50.57 0.03 -4.67
C SER A 16 50.06 1.48 -4.43
N GLY A 17 50.17 2.21 -3.32
CA GLY A 17 50.96 2.13 -2.09
C GLY A 17 51.44 3.54 -1.71
N ASP A 18 51.06 4.02 -0.51
CA ASP A 18 51.69 5.02 0.39
C ASP A 18 51.46 6.57 0.37
N HIS A 19 51.04 7.02 1.58
CA HIS A 19 51.14 8.25 2.40
C HIS A 19 52.25 9.30 2.07
N ALA A 20 52.27 10.59 2.47
CA ALA A 20 51.73 11.37 3.60
C ALA A 20 51.87 12.90 3.34
N ALA A 21 51.16 13.75 4.13
CA ALA A 21 51.69 14.92 4.90
C ALA A 21 50.70 16.10 5.04
N ALA A 22 50.64 16.64 6.26
CA ALA A 22 49.69 17.61 6.79
C ALA A 22 50.11 19.08 6.64
N SER A 23 49.17 20.01 6.83
CA SER A 23 49.44 21.39 7.30
C SER A 23 48.20 21.94 8.01
N ALA A 24 48.46 22.60 9.14
CA ALA A 24 47.52 22.90 10.21
C ALA A 24 47.00 24.35 10.20
N ASP A 25 45.88 24.51 10.91
CA ASP A 25 45.52 25.64 11.79
C ASP A 25 45.00 26.95 11.17
N SER A 26 43.70 27.25 11.35
CA SER A 26 43.24 28.26 12.32
C SER A 26 41.72 28.52 12.25
N LEU A 27 41.16 28.84 13.43
CA LEU A 27 39.87 29.50 13.74
C LEU A 27 38.64 28.64 14.06
N VAL A 28 38.50 28.45 15.37
CA VAL A 28 37.30 28.14 16.15
C VAL A 28 36.18 29.15 15.90
N VAL A 29 34.97 28.68 15.61
CA VAL A 29 33.72 29.16 16.22
C VAL A 29 32.81 27.96 16.45
N ASP A 30 32.54 27.67 17.72
CA ASP A 30 31.53 26.71 18.18
C ASP A 30 30.16 27.05 17.59
N ASN A 31 29.51 26.07 16.95
CA ASN A 31 28.06 26.07 16.84
C ASN A 31 27.55 24.67 17.19
N ALA A 32 27.13 24.52 18.44
CA ALA A 32 26.40 23.36 18.91
C ALA A 32 25.05 23.30 18.18
N ASN A 33 24.90 22.35 17.26
CA ASN A 33 23.59 21.84 16.88
C ASN A 33 23.69 20.32 16.77
N ASP A 34 23.13 19.64 17.76
CA ASP A 34 22.92 18.20 17.79
C ASP A 34 22.12 17.79 16.54
N ASN A 35 22.83 17.29 15.53
CA ASN A 35 22.22 16.65 14.38
C ASN A 35 22.48 15.15 14.51
N ALA A 36 21.45 14.46 15.01
CA ALA A 36 21.36 13.02 15.05
C ALA A 36 21.47 12.45 13.63
N GLY A 37 22.67 12.00 13.29
CA GLY A 37 22.98 11.27 12.08
C GLY A 37 23.45 9.87 12.42
N GLN A 38 22.60 8.90 12.07
CA GLN A 38 22.94 7.52 11.68
C GLN A 38 23.33 6.55 12.80
N GLU A 39 22.64 5.41 12.83
CA GLU A 39 23.31 4.13 12.59
C GLU A 39 22.32 3.07 12.10
N GLU A 40 22.80 2.32 11.12
CA GLU A 40 22.21 1.12 10.54
C GLU A 40 22.06 0.00 11.58
N GLY A 41 21.17 -0.96 11.34
CA GLY A 41 21.23 -2.21 12.09
C GLY A 41 20.15 -3.25 11.78
N PHE A 42 20.60 -4.47 11.48
CA PHE A 42 19.92 -5.71 11.86
C PHE A 42 20.74 -6.36 12.98
N GLU A 43 20.10 -7.04 13.94
CA GLU A 43 20.77 -8.03 14.78
C GLU A 43 19.84 -9.23 15.02
N ILE A 44 20.34 -10.43 14.70
CA ILE A 44 19.77 -11.73 15.02
C ILE A 44 20.53 -12.23 16.26
N VAL A 45 19.83 -12.61 17.34
CA VAL A 45 20.46 -13.32 18.47
C VAL A 45 19.70 -14.60 18.79
N LEU A 46 20.43 -15.72 18.80
CA LEU A 46 19.98 -17.01 19.29
C LEU A 46 20.86 -17.43 20.48
N LYS A 47 20.18 -17.53 21.63
CA LYS A 47 20.47 -18.26 22.88
C LYS A 47 21.59 -17.78 23.82
N TYR A 48 21.09 -17.39 25.00
CA TYR A 48 21.73 -17.26 26.32
C TYR A 48 22.60 -16.03 26.55
N ASP A 49 21.95 -14.92 26.94
CA ASP A 49 22.31 -14.28 28.20
C ASP A 49 21.09 -13.54 28.78
N GLU A 50 20.89 -13.69 30.08
CA GLU A 50 19.77 -13.13 30.82
C GLU A 50 19.98 -11.61 31.02
N THR A 51 18.86 -10.87 31.14
CA THR A 51 18.76 -9.42 31.45
C THR A 51 18.71 -8.42 30.30
N ALA A 52 17.91 -8.68 29.26
CA ALA A 52 17.38 -7.58 28.45
C ALA A 52 16.32 -6.78 29.26
N PRO A 53 16.37 -5.43 29.30
CA PRO A 53 15.30 -4.64 29.89
C PRO A 53 14.00 -4.94 29.12
N LYS A 54 12.92 -5.25 29.85
CA LYS A 54 11.60 -5.53 29.26
C LYS A 54 11.22 -4.40 28.31
N GLN A 55 11.37 -4.62 27.00
CA GLN A 55 10.80 -3.74 25.99
C GLN A 55 9.29 -3.72 26.17
N ASP A 56 8.73 -2.52 26.24
CA ASP A 56 7.29 -2.29 26.40
C ASP A 56 6.50 -3.11 25.37
N PRO A 57 5.53 -3.94 25.80
CA PRO A 57 4.70 -4.76 24.91
C PRO A 57 4.03 -3.95 23.78
N ALA A 58 3.75 -2.66 24.04
CA ALA A 58 3.17 -1.73 23.09
C ALA A 58 4.10 -1.43 21.90
N LYS A 59 5.41 -1.27 22.13
CA LYS A 59 6.37 -1.04 21.05
C LYS A 59 6.56 -2.28 20.19
N ASN A 60 6.59 -3.46 20.80
CA ASN A 60 6.66 -4.74 20.06
C ASN A 60 5.42 -4.98 19.19
N ALA A 61 4.23 -4.58 19.65
CA ALA A 61 3.01 -4.65 18.85
C ALA A 61 3.05 -3.70 17.63
N GLU A 62 3.59 -2.48 17.78
CA GLU A 62 3.78 -1.55 16.67
C GLU A 62 4.79 -2.07 15.63
N PHE A 63 5.92 -2.64 16.06
CA PHE A 63 6.89 -3.24 15.14
C PHE A 63 6.35 -4.50 14.45
N ALA A 64 5.53 -5.31 15.12
CA ALA A 64 4.85 -6.45 14.52
C ALA A 64 3.82 -6.02 13.47
N ARG A 65 3.02 -4.98 13.78
CA ARG A 65 2.05 -4.37 12.85
C ARG A 65 2.75 -3.83 11.60
N ARG A 66 3.81 -3.03 11.78
CA ARG A 66 4.60 -2.47 10.66
C ARG A 66 5.29 -3.54 9.79
N ARG A 67 5.62 -4.70 10.36
CA ARG A 67 6.14 -5.86 9.59
C ARG A 67 5.06 -6.54 8.75
N ILE A 68 3.84 -6.66 9.26
CA ILE A 68 2.73 -7.30 8.54
C ILE A 68 2.23 -6.38 7.41
N GLU A 69 2.11 -5.08 7.67
CA GLU A 69 1.77 -4.07 6.67
C GLU A 69 2.78 -4.04 5.52
N ARG A 70 4.08 -4.02 5.87
CA ARG A 70 5.16 -4.12 4.87
C ARG A 70 5.19 -5.47 4.15
N LYS A 71 4.76 -6.57 4.80
CA LYS A 71 4.65 -7.88 4.16
C LYS A 71 3.50 -7.91 3.15
N ARG A 72 2.33 -7.35 3.48
CA ARG A 72 1.20 -7.21 2.54
C ARG A 72 1.57 -6.31 1.37
N GLN A 73 2.25 -5.20 1.62
CA GLN A 73 2.76 -4.32 0.58
C GLN A 73 3.74 -5.05 -0.35
N ARG A 74 4.66 -5.85 0.23
CA ARG A 74 5.60 -6.68 -0.54
C ARG A 74 4.94 -7.82 -1.31
N GLU A 75 3.89 -8.45 -0.77
CA GLU A 75 3.13 -9.49 -1.49
C GLU A 75 2.40 -8.90 -2.69
N LEU A 76 1.79 -7.72 -2.53
CA LEU A 76 1.18 -7.00 -3.64
C LEU A 76 2.25 -6.57 -4.66
N GLU A 77 3.39 -6.05 -4.22
CA GLU A 77 4.52 -5.72 -5.11
C GLU A 77 5.10 -6.95 -5.82
N GLN A 78 5.19 -8.11 -5.16
CA GLN A 78 5.68 -9.36 -5.75
C GLN A 78 4.71 -9.92 -6.80
N GLN A 79 3.41 -9.95 -6.51
CA GLN A 79 2.41 -10.34 -7.51
C GLN A 79 2.52 -9.44 -8.74
N MET A 80 2.86 -8.18 -8.54
CA MET A 80 2.97 -7.16 -9.59
C MET A 80 4.27 -7.22 -10.36
N GLU A 81 5.37 -7.59 -9.69
CA GLU A 81 6.63 -7.89 -10.36
C GLU A 81 6.50 -9.15 -11.21
N ALA A 82 5.71 -10.15 -10.77
CA ALA A 82 5.33 -11.29 -11.60
C ALA A 82 4.51 -10.85 -12.83
N VAL A 83 3.52 -9.95 -12.68
CA VAL A 83 2.80 -9.36 -13.84
C VAL A 83 3.76 -8.62 -14.78
N LYS A 84 4.69 -7.80 -14.25
CA LYS A 84 5.70 -7.08 -15.05
C LYS A 84 6.69 -8.02 -15.74
N ARG A 85 7.00 -9.16 -15.13
CA ARG A 85 7.87 -10.21 -15.67
C ARG A 85 7.16 -11.05 -16.75
N GLY A 86 5.86 -10.83 -16.97
CA GLY A 86 5.07 -11.53 -17.97
C GLY A 86 4.45 -12.83 -17.47
N GLU A 87 4.48 -13.09 -16.16
CA GLU A 87 3.77 -14.21 -15.54
C GLU A 87 2.28 -13.86 -15.45
N LEU A 88 1.55 -14.20 -16.52
CA LEU A 88 0.11 -14.01 -16.60
C LEU A 88 -0.63 -15.18 -15.95
N PRO A 89 -1.66 -14.91 -15.14
CA PRO A 89 -2.56 -15.94 -14.64
C PRO A 89 -3.07 -16.84 -15.76
N GLU A 90 -3.15 -18.14 -15.49
CA GLU A 90 -3.63 -19.12 -16.47
C GLU A 90 -5.07 -18.84 -16.92
N SER A 91 -5.86 -18.15 -16.08
CA SER A 91 -7.21 -17.66 -16.40
C SER A 91 -7.25 -16.63 -17.54
N LEU A 92 -6.13 -16.05 -17.93
CA LEU A 92 -6.04 -15.09 -19.04
C LEU A 92 -5.71 -15.75 -20.38
N ARG A 93 -5.48 -17.07 -20.44
CA ARG A 93 -5.22 -17.79 -21.69
C ARG A 93 -6.47 -17.82 -22.57
N VAL A 94 -6.35 -17.34 -23.80
CA VAL A 94 -7.40 -17.39 -24.83
C VAL A 94 -7.10 -18.56 -25.76
N ASN A 95 -7.99 -19.55 -25.77
CA ASN A 95 -7.92 -20.65 -26.71
C ASN A 95 -8.62 -20.25 -28.01
N PRO A 96 -8.03 -20.52 -29.20
CA PRO A 96 -8.70 -20.27 -30.46
C PRO A 96 -9.97 -21.12 -30.60
N ASP A 97 -11.05 -20.49 -31.03
CA ASP A 97 -12.29 -21.18 -31.38
C ASP A 97 -12.25 -21.62 -32.85
N PHE A 98 -11.97 -22.90 -33.08
CA PHE A 98 -11.81 -23.42 -34.43
C PHE A 98 -13.16 -23.83 -35.02
N PRO A 99 -13.45 -23.45 -36.28
CA PRO A 99 -14.58 -24.04 -36.98
C PRO A 99 -14.38 -25.56 -37.16
N PRO A 100 -15.47 -26.34 -37.26
CA PRO A 100 -15.37 -27.77 -37.49
C PRO A 100 -14.67 -28.05 -38.82
N GLN A 101 -13.69 -28.96 -38.80
CA GLN A 101 -12.98 -29.35 -40.01
C GLN A 101 -13.95 -30.09 -40.96
N PRO A 102 -13.92 -29.78 -42.27
CA PRO A 102 -14.69 -30.53 -43.26
C PRO A 102 -14.30 -32.01 -43.22
N ASP A 103 -15.29 -32.88 -43.03
CA ASP A 103 -15.10 -34.33 -43.11
C ASP A 103 -15.29 -34.79 -44.56
N ILE A 104 -14.31 -35.48 -45.12
CA ILE A 104 -14.37 -36.04 -46.46
C ILE A 104 -15.54 -37.01 -46.65
N ASN A 105 -15.92 -37.74 -45.60
CA ASN A 105 -17.04 -38.68 -45.66
C ASN A 105 -18.39 -37.96 -45.83
N ALA A 106 -18.50 -36.70 -45.40
CA ALA A 106 -19.69 -35.89 -45.64
C ALA A 106 -19.91 -35.54 -47.13
N TYR A 107 -18.87 -35.69 -47.97
CA TYR A 107 -18.88 -35.40 -49.40
C TYR A 107 -18.83 -36.65 -50.27
N LEU A 108 -18.08 -37.68 -49.86
CA LEU A 108 -17.85 -38.91 -50.66
C LEU A 108 -18.67 -40.12 -50.22
N SER A 109 -19.49 -40.01 -49.17
CA SER A 109 -20.49 -41.04 -48.85
C SER A 109 -21.63 -41.05 -49.88
N GLU A 110 -22.44 -42.11 -49.90
CA GLU A 110 -23.60 -42.22 -50.79
C GLU A 110 -24.57 -41.03 -50.62
N GLU A 111 -24.79 -40.58 -49.38
CA GLU A 111 -25.60 -39.41 -49.06
C GLU A 111 -24.92 -38.08 -49.44
N GLY A 112 -23.59 -38.01 -49.32
CA GLY A 112 -22.79 -36.85 -49.74
C GLY A 112 -22.78 -36.67 -51.25
N LEU A 113 -22.55 -37.76 -51.99
CA LEU A 113 -22.53 -37.81 -53.45
C LEU A 113 -23.90 -37.49 -54.07
N ALA A 114 -24.99 -37.87 -53.41
CA ALA A 114 -26.34 -37.51 -53.84
C ALA A 114 -26.55 -35.99 -53.97
N LYS A 115 -25.81 -35.17 -53.18
CA LYS A 115 -25.85 -33.69 -53.27
C LYS A 115 -25.12 -33.12 -54.49
N TYR A 116 -24.30 -33.95 -55.15
CA TYR A 116 -23.46 -33.57 -56.28
C TYR A 116 -23.74 -34.44 -57.51
N ASP A 117 -24.98 -34.93 -57.65
CA ASP A 117 -25.43 -35.76 -58.79
C ASP A 117 -24.59 -37.03 -58.99
N TYR A 118 -24.03 -37.58 -57.90
CA TYR A 118 -23.08 -38.70 -57.90
C TYR A 118 -21.78 -38.45 -58.69
N ASP A 119 -21.46 -37.19 -58.98
CA ASP A 119 -20.20 -36.79 -59.61
C ASP A 119 -19.08 -36.65 -58.55
N ASN A 120 -18.20 -37.65 -58.53
CA ASN A 120 -17.02 -37.68 -57.65
C ASN A 120 -16.11 -36.44 -57.84
N SER A 121 -15.95 -35.95 -59.07
CA SER A 121 -15.09 -34.80 -59.36
C SER A 121 -15.67 -33.53 -58.74
N ARG A 122 -16.99 -33.35 -58.88
CA ARG A 122 -17.71 -32.21 -58.32
C ARG A 122 -17.75 -32.25 -56.78
N ALA A 123 -17.98 -33.42 -56.19
CA ALA A 123 -17.94 -33.60 -54.75
C ALA A 123 -16.53 -33.34 -54.17
N LEU A 124 -15.47 -33.83 -54.84
CA LEU A 124 -14.09 -33.55 -54.47
C LEU A 124 -13.75 -32.06 -54.60
N ALA A 125 -14.21 -31.39 -55.65
CA ALA A 125 -14.00 -29.95 -55.80
C ALA A 125 -14.67 -29.15 -54.67
N ALA A 126 -15.88 -29.53 -54.28
CA ALA A 126 -16.60 -28.92 -53.16
C ALA A 126 -15.91 -29.15 -51.81
N PHE A 127 -15.42 -30.37 -51.55
CA PHE A 127 -14.63 -30.67 -50.36
C PHE A 127 -13.35 -29.84 -50.30
N ASN A 128 -12.60 -29.75 -51.42
CA ASN A 128 -11.39 -28.94 -51.48
C ASN A 128 -11.67 -27.46 -51.21
N ALA A 129 -12.75 -26.90 -51.78
CA ALA A 129 -13.17 -25.53 -51.51
C ALA A 129 -13.51 -25.31 -50.02
N ALA A 130 -14.29 -26.22 -49.42
CA ALA A 130 -14.63 -26.17 -48.00
C ALA A 130 -13.38 -26.29 -47.10
N ASN A 131 -12.42 -27.12 -47.49
CA ASN A 131 -11.16 -27.29 -46.77
C ASN A 131 -10.28 -26.03 -46.85
N THR A 132 -10.23 -25.38 -48.01
CA THR A 132 -9.56 -24.07 -48.16
C THR A 132 -10.22 -22.99 -47.31
N GLU A 133 -11.56 -22.93 -47.30
CA GLU A 133 -12.30 -21.98 -46.47
C GLU A 133 -12.08 -22.23 -44.97
N TRP A 134 -12.07 -23.50 -44.55
CA TRP A 134 -11.75 -23.88 -43.19
C TRP A 134 -10.33 -23.47 -42.79
N LEU A 135 -9.33 -23.66 -43.65
CA LEU A 135 -7.95 -23.23 -43.40
C LEU A 135 -7.87 -21.71 -43.17
N MET A 136 -8.56 -20.92 -44.00
CA MET A 136 -8.61 -19.46 -43.83
C MET A 136 -9.27 -19.08 -42.51
N LYS A 137 -10.44 -19.65 -42.19
CA LYS A 137 -11.14 -19.38 -40.93
C LYS A 137 -10.36 -19.84 -39.70
N ALA A 138 -9.64 -20.96 -39.78
CA ALA A 138 -8.78 -21.45 -38.72
C ALA A 138 -7.56 -20.53 -38.50
N GLN A 139 -7.01 -19.95 -39.57
CA GLN A 139 -5.97 -18.94 -39.48
C GLN A 139 -6.49 -17.65 -38.81
N ASP A 140 -7.69 -17.19 -39.20
CA ASP A 140 -8.34 -16.03 -38.58
C ASP A 140 -8.65 -16.28 -37.10
N ALA A 141 -9.16 -17.45 -36.74
CA ALA A 141 -9.42 -17.83 -35.35
C ALA A 141 -8.15 -17.79 -34.49
N ARG A 142 -7.01 -18.27 -35.01
CA ARG A 142 -5.70 -18.16 -34.34
C ARG A 142 -5.26 -16.71 -34.20
N SER A 143 -5.41 -15.91 -35.27
CA SER A 143 -5.05 -14.50 -35.24
C SER A 143 -5.87 -13.72 -34.21
N ASN A 144 -7.18 -13.94 -34.18
CA ASN A 144 -8.10 -13.35 -33.22
C ASN A 144 -7.77 -13.75 -31.78
N ALA A 145 -7.47 -15.03 -31.53
CA ALA A 145 -7.07 -15.49 -30.21
C ALA A 145 -5.78 -14.81 -29.72
N VAL A 146 -4.78 -14.63 -30.59
CA VAL A 146 -3.54 -13.90 -30.26
C VAL A 146 -3.83 -12.42 -29.99
N ALA A 147 -4.66 -11.78 -30.81
CA ALA A 147 -5.04 -10.39 -30.62
C ALA A 147 -5.81 -10.18 -29.30
N GLU A 148 -6.77 -11.06 -29.00
CA GLU A 148 -7.52 -11.02 -27.75
C GLU A 148 -6.64 -11.34 -26.53
N GLN A 149 -5.72 -12.29 -26.66
CA GLN A 149 -4.70 -12.56 -25.64
C GLN A 149 -3.88 -11.31 -25.35
N GLY A 150 -3.42 -10.61 -26.39
CA GLY A 150 -2.70 -9.35 -26.27
C GLY A 150 -3.52 -8.28 -25.56
N ARG A 151 -4.79 -8.13 -25.94
CA ARG A 151 -5.72 -7.17 -25.33
C ARG A 151 -5.94 -7.46 -23.84
N LYS A 152 -6.27 -8.71 -23.49
CA LYS A 152 -6.47 -9.15 -22.09
C LYS A 152 -5.21 -8.96 -21.25
N THR A 153 -4.05 -9.29 -21.81
CA THR A 153 -2.75 -9.09 -21.16
C THR A 153 -2.50 -7.61 -20.86
N GLN A 154 -2.76 -6.74 -21.83
CA GLN A 154 -2.58 -5.31 -21.69
C GLN A 154 -3.57 -4.70 -20.68
N GLU A 155 -4.86 -5.08 -20.76
CA GLU A 155 -5.90 -4.66 -19.80
C GLU A 155 -5.54 -5.09 -18.39
N TYR A 156 -5.14 -6.36 -18.20
CA TYR A 156 -4.72 -6.87 -16.90
C TYR A 156 -3.51 -6.10 -16.35
N THR A 157 -2.51 -5.84 -17.19
CA THR A 157 -1.32 -5.06 -16.79
C THR A 157 -1.70 -3.64 -16.35
N GLN A 158 -2.59 -2.97 -17.09
CA GLN A 158 -3.06 -1.62 -16.75
C GLN A 158 -3.86 -1.60 -15.45
N GLN A 159 -4.82 -2.52 -15.29
CA GLN A 159 -5.62 -2.61 -14.06
C GLN A 159 -4.73 -2.90 -12.85
N SER A 160 -3.82 -3.85 -13.00
CA SER A 160 -2.84 -4.21 -11.97
C SER A 160 -2.01 -2.99 -11.54
N ALA A 161 -1.52 -2.19 -12.48
CA ALA A 161 -0.77 -0.97 -12.18
C ALA A 161 -1.60 0.06 -11.39
N GLN A 162 -2.87 0.27 -11.77
CA GLN A 162 -3.77 1.16 -11.05
C GLN A 162 -4.05 0.68 -9.62
N TYR A 163 -4.24 -0.62 -9.42
CA TYR A 163 -4.44 -1.20 -8.09
C TYR A 163 -3.23 -1.02 -7.18
N VAL A 164 -2.00 -1.13 -7.71
CA VAL A 164 -0.78 -0.88 -6.93
C VAL A 164 -0.69 0.57 -6.48
N GLU A 165 -0.92 1.49 -7.41
CA GLU A 165 -0.83 2.91 -7.08
C GLU A 165 -1.88 3.26 -6.00
N ALA A 166 -3.09 2.71 -6.11
CA ALA A 166 -4.14 2.85 -5.11
C ALA A 166 -3.74 2.25 -3.76
N ALA A 167 -3.19 1.04 -3.74
CA ALA A 167 -2.73 0.38 -2.51
C ALA A 167 -1.58 1.14 -1.85
N ARG A 168 -0.62 1.66 -2.63
CA ARG A 168 0.45 2.50 -2.11
C ARG A 168 -0.09 3.76 -1.45
N LYS A 169 -0.97 4.50 -2.14
CA LYS A 169 -1.60 5.71 -1.58
C LYS A 169 -2.42 5.40 -0.32
N HIS A 170 -3.08 4.24 -0.29
CA HIS A 170 -3.83 3.77 0.87
C HIS A 170 -2.93 3.59 2.10
N TYR A 171 -1.83 2.84 1.99
CA TYR A 171 -0.91 2.64 3.12
C TYR A 171 -0.16 3.91 3.50
N ASP A 172 0.20 4.78 2.54
CA ASP A 172 0.75 6.10 2.84
C ASP A 172 -0.27 6.96 3.65
N ALA A 173 -1.57 6.84 3.38
CA ALA A 173 -2.62 7.51 4.14
C ALA A 173 -2.83 6.87 5.53
N ALA A 174 -2.73 5.55 5.64
CA ALA A 174 -2.79 4.83 6.91
C ALA A 174 -1.63 5.22 7.84
N GLU A 175 -0.41 5.32 7.32
CA GLU A 175 0.75 5.78 8.08
C GLU A 175 0.57 7.22 8.58
N LYS A 176 0.03 8.12 7.74
CA LYS A 176 -0.28 9.50 8.15
C LYS A 176 -1.35 9.57 9.25
N LEU A 177 -2.31 8.65 9.26
CA LEU A 177 -3.33 8.56 10.30
C LEU A 177 -2.73 8.16 11.65
N ASN A 178 -1.68 7.32 11.64
CA ASN A 178 -0.96 6.84 12.82
C ASN A 178 -1.92 6.33 13.92
N ILE A 179 -2.88 5.49 13.52
CA ILE A 179 -3.88 4.90 14.42
C ILE A 179 -3.32 3.58 14.94
N PRO A 180 -3.17 3.39 16.27
CA PRO A 180 -2.53 2.18 16.81
C PRO A 180 -3.20 0.88 16.35
N ASP A 181 -4.53 0.79 16.41
CA ASP A 181 -5.32 -0.41 16.08
C ASP A 181 -5.73 -0.51 14.61
N TYR A 182 -5.10 0.26 13.72
CA TYR A 182 -5.47 0.31 12.30
C TYR A 182 -5.53 -1.07 11.64
N GLN A 183 -4.43 -1.84 11.76
CA GLN A 183 -4.29 -3.18 11.18
C GLN A 183 -5.43 -4.11 11.59
N GLU A 184 -5.81 -4.08 12.87
CA GLU A 184 -6.88 -4.95 13.38
C GLU A 184 -8.22 -4.59 12.76
N LYS A 185 -8.50 -3.30 12.56
CA LYS A 185 -9.74 -2.85 11.91
C LYS A 185 -9.72 -3.09 10.40
N GLU A 186 -8.59 -2.90 9.74
CA GLU A 186 -8.43 -3.28 8.33
C GLU A 186 -8.69 -4.79 8.16
N ASP A 187 -8.10 -5.63 9.00
CA ASP A 187 -8.30 -7.08 8.97
C ASP A 187 -9.77 -7.45 9.19
N ALA A 188 -10.41 -6.84 10.19
CA ALA A 188 -11.84 -7.05 10.46
C ALA A 188 -12.72 -6.64 9.26
N PHE A 189 -12.36 -5.55 8.56
CA PHE A 189 -13.04 -5.12 7.34
C PHE A 189 -12.85 -6.14 6.20
N MET A 190 -11.60 -6.54 5.95
CA MET A 190 -11.24 -7.46 4.85
C MET A 190 -11.77 -8.88 5.06
N GLN A 191 -12.07 -9.29 6.29
CA GLN A 191 -12.73 -10.57 6.57
C GLN A 191 -14.21 -10.60 6.16
N ILE A 192 -14.87 -9.45 6.12
CA ILE A 192 -16.31 -9.33 5.84
C ILE A 192 -16.55 -9.01 4.37
N VAL A 193 -15.65 -8.23 3.78
CA VAL A 193 -15.85 -7.59 2.48
C VAL A 193 -15.07 -8.33 1.39
N PRO A 194 -15.68 -8.60 0.21
CA PRO A 194 -14.96 -9.20 -0.91
C PRO A 194 -13.71 -8.37 -1.29
N PRO A 195 -12.59 -9.01 -1.68
CA PRO A 195 -11.35 -8.30 -2.00
C PRO A 195 -11.52 -7.18 -3.04
N ALA A 196 -12.41 -7.38 -4.02
CA ALA A 196 -12.72 -6.39 -5.05
C ALA A 196 -13.24 -5.06 -4.47
N VAL A 197 -14.09 -5.11 -3.43
CA VAL A 197 -14.66 -3.91 -2.81
C VAL A 197 -13.59 -3.14 -2.02
N GLY A 198 -12.69 -3.85 -1.34
CA GLY A 198 -11.54 -3.22 -0.69
C GLY A 198 -10.66 -2.50 -1.71
N ALA A 199 -10.35 -3.17 -2.82
CA ALA A 199 -9.56 -2.60 -3.91
C ALA A 199 -10.25 -1.39 -4.56
N ASP A 200 -11.57 -1.43 -4.74
CA ASP A 200 -12.36 -0.29 -5.23
C ASP A 200 -12.35 0.89 -4.27
N ILE A 201 -12.43 0.68 -2.95
CA ILE A 201 -12.33 1.77 -1.96
C ILE A 201 -10.96 2.45 -2.04
N MET A 202 -9.87 1.68 -2.18
CA MET A 202 -8.53 2.25 -2.35
C MET A 202 -8.42 3.09 -3.63
N ARG A 203 -9.03 2.62 -4.73
CA ARG A 203 -8.99 3.28 -6.04
C ARG A 203 -9.87 4.52 -6.11
N LEU A 204 -11.08 4.45 -5.57
CA LEU A 204 -12.09 5.52 -5.67
C LEU A 204 -11.88 6.62 -4.62
N PHE A 205 -11.33 6.26 -3.45
CA PHE A 205 -11.12 7.20 -2.33
C PHE A 205 -9.64 7.21 -1.89
N PRO A 206 -8.68 7.57 -2.76
CA PRO A 206 -7.25 7.38 -2.47
C PRO A 206 -6.78 8.05 -1.17
N GLU A 207 -7.32 9.23 -0.82
CA GLU A 207 -6.93 9.96 0.40
C GLU A 207 -7.66 9.50 1.67
N LYS A 208 -8.86 8.94 1.53
CA LYS A 208 -9.75 8.60 2.65
C LYS A 208 -9.95 7.10 2.83
N SER A 209 -9.36 6.28 1.94
CA SER A 209 -9.49 4.83 1.92
C SER A 209 -9.12 4.21 3.26
N ALA A 210 -8.02 4.64 3.88
CA ALA A 210 -7.61 4.17 5.20
C ALA A 210 -8.64 4.50 6.29
N ALA A 211 -9.12 5.74 6.36
CA ALA A 211 -10.14 6.13 7.33
C ALA A 211 -11.49 5.40 7.11
N LEU A 212 -11.86 5.17 5.85
CA LEU A 212 -13.05 4.41 5.48
C LEU A 212 -12.94 2.96 5.93
N MET A 213 -11.84 2.28 5.60
CA MET A 213 -11.62 0.89 5.98
C MET A 213 -11.55 0.73 7.50
N TYR A 214 -10.86 1.63 8.20
CA TYR A 214 -10.84 1.66 9.66
C TYR A 214 -12.25 1.78 10.25
N HIS A 215 -13.03 2.76 9.78
CA HIS A 215 -14.39 2.98 10.26
C HIS A 215 -15.31 1.78 10.00
N LEU A 216 -15.22 1.18 8.82
CA LEU A 216 -16.04 0.03 8.44
C LEU A 216 -15.62 -1.25 9.18
N GLY A 217 -14.32 -1.42 9.45
CA GLY A 217 -13.81 -2.49 10.30
C GLY A 217 -14.22 -2.35 11.76
N ALA A 218 -14.27 -1.11 12.28
CA ALA A 218 -14.79 -0.82 13.61
C ALA A 218 -16.32 -1.00 13.69
N ASN A 219 -17.04 -0.96 12.57
CA ASN A 219 -18.50 -1.05 12.49
C ASN A 219 -18.93 -2.14 11.48
N PRO A 220 -18.77 -3.43 11.82
CA PRO A 220 -19.01 -4.54 10.89
C PRO A 220 -20.44 -4.59 10.37
N GLU A 221 -21.43 -4.20 11.17
CA GLU A 221 -22.84 -4.15 10.72
C GLU A 221 -23.04 -3.13 9.60
N LYS A 222 -22.32 -2.01 9.64
CA LYS A 222 -22.38 -1.00 8.57
C LYS A 222 -21.72 -1.51 7.29
N ALA A 223 -20.61 -2.23 7.42
CA ALA A 223 -19.98 -2.90 6.27
C ALA A 223 -20.94 -3.90 5.62
N ARG A 224 -21.61 -4.74 6.41
CA ARG A 224 -22.63 -5.69 5.91
C ARG A 224 -23.82 -4.97 5.28
N GLN A 225 -24.27 -3.88 5.88
CA GLN A 225 -25.36 -3.08 5.32
C GLN A 225 -24.99 -2.53 3.94
N LEU A 226 -23.77 -2.00 3.77
CA LEU A 226 -23.29 -1.51 2.48
C LEU A 226 -23.19 -2.64 1.44
N LEU A 227 -22.79 -3.84 1.85
CA LEU A 227 -22.76 -5.01 0.97
C LEU A 227 -24.15 -5.50 0.54
N ALA A 228 -25.16 -5.26 1.38
CA ALA A 228 -26.55 -5.64 1.09
C ALA A 228 -27.26 -4.61 0.19
N MET A 229 -26.69 -3.42 -0.01
CA MET A 229 -27.23 -2.41 -0.92
C MET A 229 -26.89 -2.73 -2.38
N ASP A 230 -27.62 -2.12 -3.31
CA ASP A 230 -27.18 -2.08 -4.70
C ASP A 230 -25.87 -1.28 -4.84
N GLY A 231 -25.06 -1.61 -5.85
CA GLY A 231 -23.72 -1.05 -5.98
C GLY A 231 -23.68 0.49 -6.12
N GLN A 232 -24.71 1.10 -6.72
CA GLN A 232 -24.77 2.56 -6.87
C GLN A 232 -25.12 3.23 -5.53
N SER A 233 -26.11 2.72 -4.81
CA SER A 233 -26.46 3.21 -3.48
C SER A 233 -25.32 3.03 -2.48
N ALA A 234 -24.63 1.88 -2.51
CA ALA A 234 -23.46 1.63 -1.67
C ALA A 234 -22.36 2.66 -1.92
N LEU A 235 -22.08 3.01 -3.18
CA LEU A 235 -21.10 4.03 -3.55
C LEU A 235 -21.50 5.43 -3.06
N ILE A 236 -22.78 5.79 -3.17
CA ILE A 236 -23.30 7.07 -2.66
C ILE A 236 -23.12 7.14 -1.14
N GLU A 237 -23.48 6.08 -0.42
CA GLU A 237 -23.31 6.02 1.04
C GLU A 237 -21.84 6.02 1.46
N LEU A 238 -20.96 5.34 0.72
CA LEU A 238 -19.51 5.42 0.92
C LEU A 238 -18.98 6.85 0.70
N THR A 239 -19.49 7.55 -0.32
CA THR A 239 -19.11 8.94 -0.60
C THR A 239 -19.55 9.86 0.55
N ARG A 240 -20.80 9.76 1.00
CA ARG A 240 -21.32 10.48 2.17
C ARG A 240 -20.56 10.16 3.45
N LEU A 241 -20.19 8.90 3.64
CA LEU A 241 -19.35 8.46 4.76
C LEU A 241 -17.98 9.13 4.68
N SER A 242 -17.37 9.16 3.50
CA SER A 242 -16.05 9.77 3.29
C SER A 242 -16.07 11.26 3.63
N GLU A 243 -17.12 12.00 3.28
CA GLU A 243 -17.27 13.42 3.61
C GLU A 243 -17.44 13.65 5.12
N ARG A 244 -18.20 12.79 5.79
CA ARG A 244 -18.42 12.85 7.24
C ARG A 244 -17.18 12.46 8.05
N LEU A 245 -16.31 11.62 7.50
CA LEU A 245 -15.04 11.27 8.13
C LEU A 245 -14.11 12.47 8.09
N THR A 246 -14.15 13.28 9.15
CA THR A 246 -13.20 14.36 9.37
C THR A 246 -11.92 13.79 9.98
N LEU A 247 -10.82 13.85 9.24
CA LEU A 247 -9.49 13.57 9.77
C LEU A 247 -9.08 14.72 10.70
N LYS A 248 -9.39 14.60 12.00
CA LYS A 248 -8.87 15.56 12.98
C LYS A 248 -7.40 15.21 13.25
N PRO A 249 -6.43 16.11 12.97
CA PRO A 249 -5.07 15.89 13.42
C PRO A 249 -5.10 15.72 14.94
N ARG A 250 -4.37 14.75 15.50
CA ARG A 250 -4.10 14.70 16.95
C ARG A 250 -3.11 15.82 17.30
N GLY A 251 -3.50 17.07 17.09
CA GLY A 251 -2.92 18.16 17.85
C GLY A 251 -3.30 17.91 19.30
N LYS A 252 -2.33 17.89 20.21
CA LYS A 252 -2.63 18.11 21.64
C LYS A 252 -3.58 19.30 21.67
N GLN A 253 -4.76 19.16 22.29
CA GLN A 253 -5.57 20.31 22.64
C GLN A 253 -4.73 21.16 23.60
N ILE A 254 -3.91 22.05 23.06
CA ILE A 254 -3.40 23.18 23.82
C ILE A 254 -4.57 24.15 23.81
N SER A 255 -5.53 23.91 24.71
CA SER A 255 -6.54 24.92 24.99
C SER A 255 -5.80 26.12 25.57
N SER A 256 -5.47 27.10 24.73
CA SER A 256 -5.10 28.45 25.17
C SER A 256 -6.33 29.25 25.63
N ALA A 257 -7.45 28.57 25.94
CA ALA A 257 -8.59 29.18 26.58
C ALA A 257 -8.32 29.18 28.11
N PRO A 258 -8.21 30.35 28.74
CA PRO A 258 -8.10 30.43 30.19
C PRO A 258 -9.32 29.74 30.84
N PRO A 259 -9.14 29.00 31.94
CA PRO A 259 -10.27 28.47 32.69
C PRO A 259 -11.20 29.61 33.11
N ALA A 260 -12.52 29.35 33.08
CA ALA A 260 -13.60 30.33 33.22
C ALA A 260 -13.63 31.17 34.52
N ASP A 261 -12.68 30.93 35.43
CA ASP A 261 -12.59 31.57 36.74
C ASP A 261 -11.45 32.59 36.86
N GLN A 262 -10.81 33.00 35.75
CA GLN A 262 -9.81 34.07 35.79
C GLN A 262 -10.44 35.44 35.52
N PRO A 263 -10.32 36.42 36.43
CA PRO A 263 -10.70 37.78 36.13
C PRO A 263 -9.76 38.34 35.05
N ILE A 264 -10.34 38.71 33.90
CA ILE A 264 -9.64 39.48 32.85
C ILE A 264 -9.52 40.92 33.36
N THR A 265 -8.52 41.15 34.21
CA THR A 265 -7.99 42.49 34.44
C THR A 265 -6.62 42.50 33.80
N GLY A 266 -6.39 43.38 32.82
CA GLY A 266 -5.16 43.51 32.02
C GLY A 266 -3.92 43.97 32.80
N ASP A 267 -3.85 43.63 34.08
CA ASP A 267 -2.78 43.95 35.00
C ASP A 267 -1.96 42.68 35.23
N VAL A 268 -0.83 42.57 34.54
CA VAL A 268 0.08 41.41 34.56
C VAL A 268 0.52 41.07 36.01
N SER A 269 0.54 42.07 36.88
CA SER A 269 0.83 41.93 38.31
C SER A 269 -0.24 41.14 39.07
N ALA A 270 -1.52 41.29 38.71
CA ALA A 270 -2.65 40.60 39.33
C ALA A 270 -2.71 39.12 38.93
N ALA A 271 -2.49 38.83 37.65
CA ALA A 271 -2.43 37.45 37.14
C ALA A 271 -1.27 36.66 37.77
N ASN A 272 -0.11 37.30 37.97
CA ASN A 272 1.03 36.68 38.65
C ASN A 272 0.76 36.42 40.14
N LYS A 273 0.11 37.36 40.85
CA LYS A 273 -0.27 37.18 42.26
C LYS A 273 -1.29 36.04 42.42
N ASP A 274 -2.24 35.91 41.50
CA ASP A 274 -3.26 34.86 41.52
C ASP A 274 -2.67 33.47 41.22
N ALA A 275 -1.78 33.37 40.23
CA ALA A 275 -1.06 32.13 39.93
C ALA A 275 -0.24 31.62 41.12
N ILE A 276 0.45 32.52 41.83
CA ILE A 276 1.23 32.18 43.04
C ILE A 276 0.29 31.71 44.18
N ARG A 277 -0.88 32.33 44.37
CA ARG A 277 -1.87 31.89 45.36
C ARG A 277 -2.39 30.48 45.05
N LYS A 278 -2.72 30.19 43.79
CA LYS A 278 -3.18 28.85 43.38
C LYS A 278 -2.10 27.78 43.57
N GLN A 279 -0.83 28.11 43.34
CA GLN A 279 0.29 27.20 43.60
C GLN A 279 0.51 26.99 45.11
N MET A 280 0.30 28.02 45.94
CA MET A 280 0.31 27.89 47.39
C MET A 280 -0.79 26.94 47.88
N ASP A 281 -2.03 27.10 47.40
CA ASP A 281 -3.15 26.25 47.82
C ASP A 281 -2.94 24.80 47.39
N ALA A 282 -2.40 24.58 46.19
CA ALA A 282 -2.03 23.25 45.73
C ALA A 282 -0.92 22.62 46.59
N ALA A 283 0.11 23.39 46.96
CA ALA A 283 1.18 22.92 47.85
C ALA A 283 0.65 22.61 49.27
N ALA A 284 -0.24 23.44 49.80
CA ALA A 284 -0.90 23.23 51.09
C ALA A 284 -1.76 21.96 51.07
N SER A 285 -2.56 21.74 50.02
CA SER A 285 -3.39 20.54 49.86
C SER A 285 -2.58 19.24 49.71
N LYS A 286 -1.33 19.35 49.23
CA LYS A 286 -0.40 18.22 49.06
C LYS A 286 0.49 17.99 50.28
N GLY A 287 0.39 18.82 51.33
CA GLY A 287 1.24 18.74 52.52
C GLY A 287 2.69 19.19 52.30
N ASP A 288 3.00 19.84 51.18
CA ASP A 288 4.33 20.34 50.86
C ASP A 288 4.56 21.72 51.49
N VAL A 289 4.93 21.68 52.77
CA VAL A 289 5.10 22.86 53.63
C VAL A 289 6.29 23.73 53.20
N GLU A 290 7.33 23.12 52.62
CA GLU A 290 8.53 23.84 52.18
C GLU A 290 8.21 24.71 50.96
N THR A 291 7.56 24.12 49.96
CA THR A 291 7.12 24.84 48.76
C THR A 291 6.10 25.92 49.10
N TYR A 292 5.16 25.64 50.02
CA TYR A 292 4.20 26.62 50.51
C TYR A 292 4.87 27.85 51.13
N ARG A 293 5.85 27.67 52.02
CA ARG A 293 6.57 28.79 52.66
C ARG A 293 7.35 29.63 51.64
N LYS A 294 8.03 28.99 50.71
CA LYS A 294 8.80 29.67 49.64
C LYS A 294 7.90 30.49 48.72
N LEU A 295 6.73 29.97 48.36
CA LEU A 295 5.74 30.70 47.54
C LEU A 295 5.11 31.86 48.32
N LYS A 296 4.87 31.69 49.62
CA LYS A 296 4.35 32.76 50.50
C LYS A 296 5.32 33.93 50.63
N GLU A 297 6.63 33.66 50.72
CA GLU A 297 7.66 34.71 50.74
C GLU A 297 7.74 35.44 49.39
N LYS A 298 7.69 34.70 48.28
CA LYS A 298 7.62 35.29 46.93
C LYS A 298 6.41 36.21 46.77
N LEU A 299 5.23 35.81 47.27
CA LEU A 299 4.03 36.64 47.21
C LEU A 299 4.17 37.94 48.02
N LYS A 300 4.87 37.89 49.17
CA LYS A 300 5.12 39.04 50.03
C LYS A 300 6.15 40.02 49.44
N GLY A 301 7.06 39.52 48.60
CA GLY A 301 8.11 40.31 47.95
C GLY A 301 7.67 41.05 46.67
N ILE A 302 6.47 40.78 46.15
CA ILE A 302 5.94 41.46 44.95
C ILE A 302 5.24 42.76 45.39
N ARG A 303 5.92 43.89 45.19
CA ARG A 303 5.36 45.23 45.36
C ARG A 303 4.59 45.61 44.09
#